data_AF-A0A1G1WG42-F1
#
_entry.id   AF-A0A1G1WG42-F1
#
_cell.length_a   1.000
_cell.length_b   1.000
_cell.length_c   1.000
_cell.angle_alpha   90.00
_cell.angle_beta   90.00
_cell.angle_gamma   90.00
#
_symmetry.space_group_name_H-M   'P 1'
#
loop_
_entity.id
_entity.type
_entity.pdbx_description
1 polymer ?
#
loop_
_entity_poly.entity_id
_entity_poly.type
_entity_poly.pdbx_seq_one_letter_code
_entity_poly.pdbx_strand_id
1 'polypeptide(L)'
;MDQKITERELFVAVFWPPFVGKVGYRGPAAAVSSINKIGKFDVLPEHTNFISLISKNLTVLLLDKKKVEYEFRRGVIEVSDNLVKVFLGL
;
A
#
# COMPACT_ATOMS: atom_id res chain seq x y z
N MET A 1 6.70 23.86 -11.58
CA MET A 1 5.45 23.13 -11.92
C MET A 1 5.10 22.31 -10.70
N ASP A 2 4.46 22.96 -9.74
CA ASP A 2 4.17 22.37 -8.44
C ASP A 2 2.98 21.43 -8.60
N GLN A 3 3.23 20.13 -8.46
CA GLN A 3 2.16 19.16 -8.30
C GLN A 3 1.48 19.48 -6.96
N LYS A 4 0.33 20.16 -7.02
CA LYS A 4 -0.61 20.23 -5.89
C LYS A 4 -0.94 18.79 -5.52
N ILE A 5 -0.30 18.29 -4.47
CA ILE A 5 -0.71 17.05 -3.80
C ILE A 5 -2.15 17.32 -3.36
N THR A 6 -3.10 16.69 -4.05
CA THR A 6 -4.50 16.76 -3.63
C THR A 6 -4.52 16.08 -2.26
N GLU A 7 -4.96 16.75 -1.20
CA GLU A 7 -5.03 16.27 0.20
C GLU A 7 -5.92 15.00 0.40
N ARG A 8 -6.25 14.30 -0.68
CA ARG A 8 -7.20 13.18 -0.74
C ARG A 8 -6.61 11.92 -1.36
N GLU A 9 -5.32 11.90 -1.68
CA GLU A 9 -4.66 10.73 -2.27
C GLU A 9 -3.28 10.48 -1.67
N LEU A 10 -2.85 9.23 -1.74
CA LEU A 10 -1.51 8.78 -1.37
C LEU A 10 -0.90 7.98 -2.52
N PHE A 11 0.41 8.02 -2.68
CA PHE A 11 1.09 7.27 -3.72
C PHE A 11 1.48 5.89 -3.21
N VAL A 12 1.17 4.84 -3.96
CA VAL A 12 1.46 3.46 -3.57
C VAL A 12 2.43 2.85 -4.56
N ALA A 13 3.46 2.19 -4.04
CA ALA A 13 4.37 1.35 -4.81
C ALA A 13 4.45 -0.04 -4.18
N VAL A 14 3.85 -1.02 -4.84
CA VAL A 14 3.93 -2.44 -4.45
C VAL A 14 5.07 -3.08 -5.22
N PHE A 15 6.01 -3.67 -4.48
CA PHE A 15 7.11 -4.47 -4.96
C PHE A 15 6.78 -5.93 -4.67
N TRP A 16 6.60 -6.71 -5.73
CA TRP A 16 6.37 -8.15 -5.64
C TRP A 16 7.46 -8.86 -6.46
N PRO A 17 8.13 -9.89 -5.93
CA PRO A 17 9.10 -10.67 -6.66
C PRO A 17 8.60 -11.15 -8.04
N PRO A 18 9.40 -11.00 -9.10
CA PRO A 18 8.99 -11.25 -10.49
C PRO A 18 8.67 -12.72 -10.78
N PHE A 19 9.23 -13.65 -10.00
CA PHE A 19 9.00 -15.09 -10.16
C PHE A 19 7.58 -15.55 -9.77
N VAL A 20 6.73 -14.67 -9.21
CA VAL A 20 5.34 -14.98 -8.83
C VAL A 20 4.35 -14.65 -9.96
N GLY A 21 4.82 -14.09 -11.08
CA GLY A 21 3.98 -13.83 -12.27
C GLY A 21 2.92 -12.72 -12.09
N LYS A 22 2.93 -12.00 -10.97
CA LYS A 22 2.07 -10.84 -10.71
C LYS A 22 2.87 -9.54 -10.75
N VAL A 23 2.30 -8.52 -11.37
CA VAL A 23 2.89 -7.18 -11.44
C VAL A 23 2.46 -6.36 -10.21
N GLY A 24 3.41 -5.65 -9.62
CA GLY A 24 3.14 -4.72 -8.53
C GLY A 24 2.45 -3.44 -9.01
N TYR A 25 1.58 -2.88 -8.18
CA TYR A 25 0.87 -1.63 -8.45
C TYR A 25 1.79 -0.43 -8.20
N ARG A 26 1.71 0.58 -9.07
CA ARG A 26 2.36 1.88 -8.88
C ARG A 26 1.41 2.98 -9.30
N GLY A 27 1.03 3.86 -8.39
CA GLY A 27 0.13 4.97 -8.69
C GLY A 27 -0.58 5.54 -7.47
N PRO A 28 -1.47 6.53 -7.70
CA PRO A 28 -2.27 7.12 -6.64
C PRO A 28 -3.32 6.14 -6.11
N ALA A 29 -3.65 6.25 -4.83
CA ALA A 29 -4.68 5.47 -4.18
C ALA A 29 -5.44 6.33 -3.16
N ALA A 30 -6.67 5.94 -2.88
CA ALA A 30 -7.47 6.55 -1.82
C ALA A 30 -7.10 5.99 -0.44
N ALA A 31 -6.74 4.70 -0.38
CA ALA A 31 -6.38 4.02 0.86
C ALA A 31 -5.55 2.74 0.59
N VAL A 32 -4.81 2.31 1.61
CA VAL A 32 -4.17 0.98 1.65
C VAL A 32 -4.55 0.27 2.93
N SER A 33 -5.08 -0.95 2.82
CA SER A 33 -5.51 -1.77 3.96
C SER A 33 -4.68 -3.04 4.05
N SER A 34 -4.29 -3.44 5.26
CA SER A 34 -3.60 -4.72 5.50
C SER A 34 -3.75 -5.19 6.95
N ILE A 35 -3.00 -6.24 7.31
CA ILE A 35 -3.05 -6.92 8.60
C ILE A 35 -1.65 -7.03 9.17
N ASN A 36 -1.44 -6.45 10.36
CA ASN A 36 -0.22 -6.62 11.14
C ASN A 36 -0.47 -7.53 12.36
N LYS A 37 0.49 -7.60 13.30
CA LYS A 37 0.38 -8.42 14.52
C LYS A 37 -0.80 -7.99 15.43
N ILE A 38 -1.17 -6.71 15.43
CA ILE A 38 -2.24 -6.17 16.28
C ILE A 38 -3.60 -6.47 15.64
N GLY A 39 -3.71 -6.30 14.32
CA GLY A 39 -4.95 -6.57 13.59
C GLY A 39 -4.99 -5.90 12.23
N LYS A 40 -6.22 -5.68 11.75
CA LYS A 40 -6.48 -4.92 10.51
C LYS A 40 -6.19 -3.44 10.74
N PHE A 41 -5.64 -2.79 9.73
CA PHE A 41 -5.42 -1.35 9.73
C PHE A 41 -5.58 -0.78 8.33
N ASP A 42 -5.81 0.52 8.28
CA ASP A 42 -5.94 1.31 7.05
C ASP A 42 -4.95 2.47 7.08
N VAL A 43 -4.32 2.73 5.94
CA VAL A 43 -3.47 3.89 5.68
C VAL A 43 -4.25 4.80 4.75
N LEU A 44 -4.58 5.98 5.25
CA LEU A 44 -5.25 7.06 4.54
C LEU A 44 -4.23 8.16 4.21
N PRO A 45 -4.59 9.13 3.35
CA PRO A 45 -3.76 10.31 3.16
C PRO A 45 -3.46 10.99 4.50
N GLU A 46 -2.24 11.53 4.62
CA GLU A 46 -1.70 12.21 5.81
C GLU A 46 -1.55 11.32 7.05
N HIS A 47 -1.62 9.99 6.88
CA HIS A 47 -1.30 9.08 7.95
C HIS A 47 0.16 9.29 8.42
N THR A 48 0.36 9.26 9.74
CA THR A 48 1.70 9.38 10.34
C THR A 48 2.66 8.33 9.81
N ASN A 49 3.97 8.62 9.88
CA ASN A 49 5.01 7.71 9.44
C ASN A 49 4.89 6.37 10.18
N PHE A 50 4.90 5.28 9.41
CA PHE A 50 4.54 3.96 9.92
C PHE A 50 5.31 2.87 9.18
N ILE A 51 5.90 1.94 9.93
CA ILE A 51 6.52 0.74 9.36
C ILE A 51 6.00 -0.50 10.09
N SER A 52 5.62 -1.54 9.34
CA SER A 52 5.11 -2.76 9.96
C SER A 52 5.31 -4.00 9.10
N LEU A 53 5.38 -5.15 9.78
CA LEU A 53 5.23 -6.45 9.14
C LEU A 53 3.74 -6.69 8.85
N ILE A 54 3.45 -7.06 7.61
CA ILE A 54 2.11 -7.36 7.15
C ILE A 54 1.97 -8.82 6.70
N SER A 55 0.76 -9.34 6.74
CA SER A 55 0.48 -10.74 6.39
C SER A 55 -0.90 -10.92 5.77
N LYS A 56 -1.12 -12.08 5.15
CA LYS A 56 -2.37 -12.53 4.53
C LYS A 56 -2.73 -11.77 3.25
N ASN A 57 -3.04 -10.48 3.36
CA ASN A 57 -3.46 -9.70 2.22
C ASN A 57 -3.12 -8.20 2.31
N LEU A 58 -3.19 -7.57 1.14
CA LEU A 58 -3.05 -6.13 0.95
C LEU A 58 -4.12 -5.72 -0.05
N THR A 59 -4.88 -4.68 0.31
CA THR A 59 -5.87 -4.08 -0.56
C THR A 59 -5.46 -2.64 -0.83
N VAL A 60 -5.31 -2.30 -2.11
CA VAL A 60 -5.14 -0.91 -2.55
C VAL A 60 -6.48 -0.43 -3.10
N LEU A 61 -7.09 0.55 -2.44
CA LEU A 61 -8.32 1.19 -2.90
C LEU A 61 -7.95 2.33 -3.84
N LEU A 62 -8.31 2.20 -5.12
CA LEU A 62 -8.08 3.21 -6.13
C LEU A 62 -9.07 4.38 -5.99
N LEU A 63 -8.75 5.51 -6.59
CA LEU A 63 -9.59 6.73 -6.56
C LEU A 63 -10.98 6.51 -7.19
N ASP A 64 -11.09 5.59 -8.15
CA ASP A 64 -12.34 5.20 -8.80
C ASP A 64 -13.13 4.13 -8.03
N LYS A 65 -12.73 3.86 -6.77
CA LYS A 65 -13.28 2.84 -5.87
C LYS A 65 -13.04 1.39 -6.30
N LYS A 66 -12.24 1.14 -7.35
CA LYS A 66 -11.78 -0.22 -7.65
C LYS A 66 -10.73 -0.66 -6.63
N LYS A 67 -10.57 -1.97 -6.50
CA LYS A 67 -9.61 -2.58 -5.57
C LYS A 67 -8.56 -3.36 -6.35
N VAL A 68 -7.30 -3.18 -5.97
CA VAL A 68 -6.21 -4.07 -6.35
C VAL A 68 -5.88 -4.90 -5.12
N GLU A 69 -5.97 -6.23 -5.27
CA GLU A 69 -5.82 -7.16 -4.15
C GLU A 69 -4.65 -8.11 -4.36
N TYR A 70 -3.94 -8.35 -3.26
CA TYR A 70 -2.73 -9.12 -3.22
C TYR A 70 -2.81 -10.11 -2.06
N GLU A 71 -2.65 -11.39 -2.36
CA GLU A 71 -2.59 -12.47 -1.36
C GLU A 71 -1.16 -12.96 -1.19
N PHE A 72 -0.63 -12.89 0.02
CA PHE A 72 0.77 -13.22 0.30
C PHE A 72 0.91 -13.71 1.74
N ARG A 73 2.03 -14.38 2.03
CA ARG A 73 2.30 -14.88 3.39
C ARG A 73 2.82 -13.77 4.31
N ARG A 74 3.87 -13.08 3.88
CA ARG A 74 4.55 -12.01 4.64
C ARG A 74 5.01 -10.89 3.72
N GLY A 75 5.07 -9.70 4.28
CA GLY A 75 5.58 -8.50 3.63
C GLY A 75 5.91 -7.41 4.65
N VAL A 76 6.43 -6.29 4.15
CA VAL A 76 6.69 -5.07 4.91
C VAL A 76 5.97 -3.92 4.25
N ILE A 77 5.33 -3.07 5.05
CA ILE A 77 4.80 -1.78 4.62
C ILE A 77 5.61 -0.66 5.27
N GLU A 78 5.94 0.35 4.49
CA GLU A 78 6.56 1.61 4.91
C GLU A 78 5.67 2.75 4.42
N VAL A 79 5.29 3.65 5.33
CA VAL A 79 4.50 4.85 5.08
C VAL A 79 5.33 6.05 5.52
N SER A 80 5.59 6.96 4.60
CA SER A 80 6.30 8.22 4.86
C SER A 80 5.88 9.27 3.85
N ASP A 81 5.57 10.49 4.27
CA ASP A 81 5.31 11.63 3.36
C ASP A 81 4.27 11.32 2.25
N ASN A 82 3.13 10.71 2.61
CA ASN A 82 2.09 10.26 1.66
C ASN A 82 2.54 9.22 0.62
N LEU A 83 3.71 8.62 0.80
CA LEU A 83 4.21 7.50 0.02
C LEU A 83 4.10 6.21 0.82
N VAL A 84 3.41 5.22 0.26
CA VAL A 84 3.30 3.87 0.79
C VAL A 84 4.10 2.92 -0.09
N LYS A 85 5.19 2.38 0.45
CA LYS A 85 5.95 1.31 -0.19
C LYS A 85 5.58 -0.01 0.46
N VAL A 86 5.28 -1.01 -0.36
CA VAL A 86 4.93 -2.34 0.12
C VAL A 86 5.83 -3.38 -0.54
N PHE A 87 6.52 -4.17 0.27
CA PHE A 87 7.39 -5.25 -0.19
C PHE A 87 6.75 -6.58 0.17
N LEU A 88 6.27 -7.32 -0.83
CA LEU A 88 5.58 -8.59 -0.66
C LEU A 88 6.51 -9.78 -0.91
N GLY A 89 6.23 -10.93 -0.32
CA GLY A 89 6.94 -12.18 -0.63
C GLY A 89 8.30 -12.33 0.06
N LEU A 90 8.39 -11.83 1.29
CA LEU A 90 9.54 -12.01 2.18
C LEU A 90 9.53 -13.37 2.90
#